data_AF-A0A3N5G301-F1
#
_entry.id   AF-A0A3N5G301-F1
#
_cell.length_a   1.000
_cell.length_b   1.000
_cell.length_c   1.000
_cell.angle_alpha   90.00
_cell.angle_beta   90.00
_cell.angle_gamma   90.00
#
_symmetry.space_group_name_H-M   'P 1'
#
loop_
_entity.id
_entity.type
_entity.pdbx_description
1 polymer ?
#
loop_
_entity_poly.entity_id
_entity_poly.type
_entity_poly.pdbx_seq_one_letter_code
_entity_poly.pdbx_strand_id
1 'polypeptide(L)' 'MKPKRIVVIDGHPDPRGARFVHALAESYCDGARAAGHEVRTIIVSQLRFPLLRTTEDFQLSDPRGAIRECQE' A
#
# COMPACT_ATOMS: atom_id res chain seq x y z
N MET A 1 8.07 23.07 6.86
CA MET A 1 7.40 22.72 5.58
C MET A 1 5.88 22.74 5.82
N LYS A 2 5.02 22.94 4.80
CA LYS A 2 3.57 22.79 5.00
C LYS A 2 3.23 21.29 5.16
N PRO A 3 2.35 20.89 6.10
CA PRO A 3 1.89 19.50 6.23
C PRO A 3 1.30 18.98 4.92
N LYS A 4 1.56 17.70 4.62
CA LYS A 4 1.02 16.98 3.46
C LYS A 4 0.51 15.62 3.91
N ARG A 5 -0.41 15.05 3.14
CA ARG A 5 -0.83 13.66 3.26
C ARG A 5 -0.10 12.84 2.20
N ILE A 6 0.58 11.79 2.62
CA ILE A 6 1.40 10.94 1.77
C ILE A 6 0.94 9.49 1.95
N VAL A 7 0.68 8.82 0.83
CA VAL A 7 0.47 7.38 0.79
C VAL A 7 1.71 6.75 0.17
N VAL A 8 2.29 5.77 0.87
CA VAL A 8 3.37 4.91 0.37
C VAL A 8 2.78 3.55 0.03
N ILE A 9 2.91 3.13 -1.22
CA ILE A 9 2.47 1.80 -1.68
C ILE A 9 3.71 0.91 -1.79
N ASP A 10 3.84 -0.06 -0.88
CA ASP A 10 4.90 -1.05 -0.90
C ASP A 10 4.47 -2.25 -1.74
N GLY A 11 5.10 -2.38 -2.90
CA GLY A 11 4.87 -3.46 -3.86
C GLY A 11 5.77 -4.69 -3.67
N HIS A 12 6.49 -4.83 -2.55
CA HIS A 12 7.36 -5.98 -2.33
C HIS A 12 6.54 -7.28 -2.25
N PRO A 13 6.89 -8.34 -3.02
CA PRO A 13 6.07 -9.54 -3.13
C PRO A 13 6.07 -10.42 -1.87
N ASP A 14 7.16 -10.41 -1.09
CA ASP A 14 7.23 -11.09 0.21
C ASP A 14 6.56 -10.22 1.29
N PRO A 15 5.52 -10.72 1.99
CA PRO A 15 4.83 -9.97 3.05
C PRO A 15 5.63 -9.89 4.35
N ARG A 16 6.71 -10.68 4.50
CA ARG A 16 7.57 -10.62 5.68
C ARG A 16 8.37 -9.32 5.67
N GLY A 17 8.49 -8.70 6.84
CA GLY A 17 9.32 -7.51 7.05
C GLY A 17 10.82 -7.78 6.84
N ALA A 18 11.62 -6.73 6.99
CA ALA A 18 13.10 -6.76 6.89
C ALA A 18 13.65 -7.16 5.50
N ARG A 19 12.91 -6.86 4.43
CA ARG A 19 13.44 -6.80 3.06
C ARG A 19 13.89 -5.37 2.75
N PHE A 20 14.80 -5.22 1.78
CA PHE A 20 15.34 -3.91 1.41
C PHE A 20 14.24 -2.88 1.09
N VAL A 21 13.22 -3.28 0.32
CA VAL A 21 12.11 -2.38 -0.06
C VAL A 21 11.27 -1.98 1.15
N HIS A 22 10.90 -2.92 2.04
CA HIS A 22 10.18 -2.63 3.28
C HIS A 22 10.95 -1.62 4.14
N ALA A 23 12.26 -1.84 4.32
CA ALA A 23 13.12 -0.95 5.12
C ALA A 23 13.28 0.44 4.47
N LEU A 24 13.37 0.50 3.13
CA LEU A 24 13.42 1.75 2.39
C LEU A 24 12.12 2.55 2.54
N ALA A 25 10.97 1.87 2.41
CA ALA A 25 9.65 2.49 2.58
C ALA A 25 9.47 3.02 4.02
N GLU A 26 9.86 2.23 5.02
CA GLU A 26 9.84 2.63 6.44
C GLU A 26 10.71 3.88 6.68
N SER A 27 11.94 3.88 6.17
CA SER A 27 12.86 5.03 6.31
C SER A 27 12.30 6.32 5.69
N TYR A 28 11.64 6.23 4.53
CA TYR A 28 10.94 7.38 3.94
C TYR A 28 9.77 7.83 4.81
N CYS A 29 8.95 6.90 5.30
CA CYS A 29 7.82 7.21 6.17
C CYS A 29 8.27 7.95 7.43
N ASP A 30 9.37 7.51 8.04
CA ASP A 30 9.90 8.12 9.27
C ASP A 30 10.42 9.53 9.01
N GLY A 31 11.16 9.74 7.91
CA GLY A 31 11.58 11.08 7.50
C GLY A 31 10.40 12.02 7.22
N ALA A 32 9.37 11.51 6.55
CA ALA A 32 8.17 12.29 6.25
C ALA A 32 7.35 12.63 7.52
N ARG A 33 7.18 11.67 8.45
CA ARG A 33 6.54 11.92 9.75
C ARG A 33 7.34 12.94 10.57
N ALA A 34 8.67 12.82 10.62
CA ALA A 34 9.55 13.77 11.30
C ALA A 34 9.45 15.19 10.71
N ALA A 35 9.18 15.32 9.42
CA ALA A 35 8.94 16.60 8.75
C ALA A 35 7.51 17.17 8.96
N GLY A 36 6.66 16.49 9.73
CA GLY A 36 5.28 16.91 10.04
C GLY A 36 4.27 16.52 8.96
N HIS A 37 4.49 15.44 8.23
CA HIS A 37 3.53 14.89 7.27
C HIS A 37 2.68 13.78 7.88
N GLU A 38 1.44 13.68 7.42
CA GLU A 38 0.60 12.52 7.67
C GLU A 38 0.95 11.45 6.64
N VAL A 39 1.34 10.26 7.11
CA VAL A 39 1.83 9.18 6.25
C VAL A 39 1.04 7.91 6.51
N ARG A 40 0.51 7.33 5.44
CA ARG A 40 -0.15 6.01 5.44
C ARG A 40 0.65 5.06 4.53
N THR A 41 0.71 3.80 4.93
CA THR A 41 1.41 2.76 4.17
C THR A 41 0.42 1.68 3.76
N ILE A 42 0.48 1.26 2.50
CA ILE A 42 -0.25 0.11 1.96
C ILE A 42 0.78 -0.95 1.56
N ILE A 43 0.76 -2.11 2.22
CA ILE A 43 1.66 -3.23 1.90
C ILE A 43 0.91 -4.21 1.01
N VAL A 44 1.17 -4.17 -0.30
CA VAL A 44 0.37 -4.89 -1.30
C VAL A 44 0.42 -6.40 -1.07
N SER A 45 1.56 -6.95 -0.64
CA SER A 45 1.71 -8.39 -0.36
C SER A 45 0.91 -8.90 0.84
N GLN A 46 0.45 -8.00 1.72
CA GLN A 46 -0.46 -8.34 2.83
C GLN A 46 -1.93 -8.33 2.40
N LEU A 47 -2.27 -7.64 1.31
CA LEU A 47 -3.62 -7.63 0.77
C LEU A 47 -3.99 -8.99 0.18
N ARG A 48 -5.29 -9.30 0.18
CA ARG A 48 -5.86 -10.50 -0.43
C ARG A 48 -6.94 -10.07 -1.41
N PHE A 49 -6.65 -10.21 -2.70
CA PHE A 49 -7.57 -9.93 -3.79
C PHE A 49 -7.26 -10.84 -4.99
N PRO A 50 -8.26 -11.22 -5.80
CA PRO A 50 -8.05 -12.03 -7.01
C PRO A 50 -7.33 -11.24 -8.11
N LEU A 51 -6.52 -11.92 -8.92
CA LEU A 51 -6.03 -11.38 -10.18
C LEU A 51 -7.17 -11.38 -11.20
N LEU A 52 -7.45 -10.23 -11.79
CA LEU A 52 -8.46 -10.09 -12.84
C LEU A 52 -7.78 -10.29 -14.20
N ARG A 53 -8.24 -11.25 -15.00
CA ARG A 53 -7.68 -11.58 -16.32
C ARG A 53 -8.70 -11.45 -17.44
N THR A 54 -9.99 -11.50 -17.12
CA THR A 54 -11.10 -11.43 -18.07
C THR A 54 -12.06 -10.29 -17.73
N THR A 55 -12.89 -9.89 -18.70
CA THR A 55 -14.01 -8.97 -18.46
C THR A 55 -14.98 -9.52 -17.41
N GLU A 56 -15.21 -10.82 -17.42
CA GLU A 56 -16.05 -11.50 -16.43
C GLU A 56 -15.45 -11.37 -15.02
N ASP A 57 -14.13 -11.59 -14.87
CA ASP A 57 -13.44 -11.38 -13.60
C ASP A 57 -13.64 -9.93 -13.10
N PHE A 58 -13.53 -8.95 -13.99
CA PHE A 58 -13.70 -7.53 -13.64
C PHE A 58 -15.13 -7.19 -13.17
N GLN A 59 -16.15 -7.83 -13.75
CA GLN A 59 -17.55 -7.56 -13.41
C GLN A 59 -18.03 -8.34 -12.19
N LEU A 60 -17.58 -9.60 -12.04
CA LEU A 60 -18.14 -10.55 -11.07
C LEU A 60 -17.25 -10.81 -9.85
N SER A 61 -15.94 -10.60 -9.95
CA SER A 61 -15.07 -10.75 -8.77
C SER A 61 -15.31 -9.60 -7.79
N ASP A 62 -15.02 -9.84 -6.51
CA ASP A 62 -14.89 -8.76 -5.52
C ASP A 62 -13.42 -8.51 -5.15
N PRO A 63 -12.60 -7.94 -6.06
CA PRO A 63 -11.29 -7.42 -5.70
C PRO A 63 -11.42 -6.16 -4.84
N ARG A 64 -12.64 -5.61 -4.70
CA ARG A 64 -12.88 -4.30 -4.10
C ARG A 64 -12.83 -4.35 -2.58
N GLY A 65 -13.02 -5.47 -1.90
CA GLY A 65 -12.95 -5.53 -0.42
C GLY A 65 -11.64 -4.94 0.13
N ALA A 66 -10.53 -5.65 -0.07
CA ALA A 66 -9.21 -5.22 0.41
C ALA A 66 -8.70 -3.94 -0.29
N ILE A 67 -9.11 -3.69 -1.53
CA ILE A 67 -8.68 -2.48 -2.28
C ILE A 67 -9.45 -1.24 -1.82
N ARG A 68 -10.75 -1.34 -1.50
CA ARG A 68 -11.59 -0.22 -1.06
C ARG A 68 -11.18 0.29 0.31
N GLU A 69 -10.81 -0.60 1.23
CA GLU A 69 -10.24 -0.21 2.53
C GLU A 69 -9.00 0.67 2.39
N CYS A 70 -8.25 0.52 1.29
CA CYS A 70 -7.08 1.35 0.99
C CYS A 70 -7.42 2.71 0.35
N GLN A 71 -8.66 2.93 -0.10
CA GLN A 71 -9.11 4.15 -0.79
C GLN A 71 -9.75 5.19 0.15
N GLU A 72 -10.24 4.76 1.31
CA GLU A 72 -10.72 5.61 2.41
C GLU A 72 -9.54 6.11 3.24
#